data_AF-A0A830HEC0-F1
#
_entry.id   AF-A0A830HEC0-F1
#
_cell.length_a   1.000
_cell.length_b   1.000
_cell.length_c   1.000
_cell.angle_alpha   90.00
_cell.angle_beta   90.00
_cell.angle_gamma   90.00
#
_symmetry.space_group_name_H-M   'P 1'
#
loop_
_entity.id
_entity.type
_entity.pdbx_description
1 polymer ?
#
loop_
_entity_poly.entity_id
_entity_poly.type
_entity_poly.pdbx_seq_one_letter_code
_entity_poly.pdbx_strand_id
1 'polypeptide(L)'
;MHFHVQLTLQSKDRKSVDAPDGAKEGTEENAKTPSSPASPASPLEGGGAVGVTATILPSDKKPAKMAVAELGVLSMANVEILDDDDPGMFEFNDRLTQVLDTENKLFLKVHRVQGNAGECTVDYFTTDGSARAGIDYEAASGTLKFEAGETEADIVVRIILRKEMIMSEERNFHVLLRKPTGMATLGRISTTIVKIVEDEELANLTDRVNESLVAAAERYSLPKSAEWIDQFKEAVVLGAAIGDDGQAEPLEFSDYMMHFLSIFWKVLFAFVPPTGIGRGWPTFVVSLMMIGAVTAIVKEFASLFGCAVGLKDSVTAITFVALGTSLPDTFASKQAACEADDADAAIGNVTGSNSVNVFLGLGIPWMMGTLYFLATNEAGGHYCVPAAGLVFSVVVFAVAALSCLALLYVRRIYFGGELGGETVSKWCSGIFLCFMWFFYVLLSSLKEYDHIDGLLSAKTYDSFGCSCDMSWSKC
;
A
#
# COMPACT_ATOMS: atom_id res chain seq x y z
N MET A 1 -24.30 -90.47 -12.65
CA MET A 1 -25.69 -90.44 -13.16
C MET A 1 -25.94 -89.03 -13.68
N HIS A 2 -26.53 -88.87 -14.86
CA HIS A 2 -27.14 -87.59 -15.21
C HIS A 2 -28.55 -87.54 -14.62
N PHE A 3 -28.96 -86.38 -14.13
CA PHE A 3 -30.34 -86.09 -13.75
C PHE A 3 -30.72 -84.74 -14.34
N HIS A 4 -31.87 -84.67 -15.01
CA HIS A 4 -32.50 -83.40 -15.37
C HIS A 4 -33.21 -82.84 -14.14
N VAL A 5 -33.11 -81.52 -13.94
CA VAL A 5 -34.00 -80.77 -13.05
C VAL A 5 -35.02 -80.05 -13.92
N GLN A 6 -36.30 -80.20 -13.59
CA GLN A 6 -37.40 -79.50 -14.24
C GLN A 6 -38.20 -78.78 -13.15
N LEU A 7 -38.26 -77.45 -13.23
CA LEU A 7 -38.89 -76.60 -12.22
C LEU A 7 -40.36 -76.33 -12.58
N THR A 8 -41.24 -76.49 -11.61
CA THR A 8 -42.67 -76.17 -11.72
C THR A 8 -43.12 -75.45 -10.45
N LEU A 9 -43.66 -74.24 -10.59
CA LEU A 9 -44.12 -73.42 -9.47
C LEU A 9 -45.57 -73.76 -9.09
N GLN A 10 -45.83 -73.94 -7.78
CA GLN A 10 -47.14 -73.77 -7.15
C GLN A 10 -46.96 -73.18 -5.74
N SER A 11 -47.97 -72.45 -5.25
CA SER A 11 -47.94 -71.70 -3.99
C SER A 11 -49.05 -72.15 -3.02
N LYS A 12 -48.83 -71.98 -1.69
CA LYS A 12 -49.80 -71.37 -0.76
C LYS A 12 -49.38 -71.29 0.73
N ASP A 13 -49.80 -70.19 1.36
CA ASP A 13 -50.39 -70.05 2.70
C ASP A 13 -49.69 -70.58 3.99
N ARG A 14 -48.71 -69.79 4.46
CA ARG A 14 -48.75 -69.00 5.73
C ARG A 14 -49.26 -69.66 7.04
N LYS A 15 -48.34 -69.85 8.00
CA LYS A 15 -48.44 -69.71 9.51
C LYS A 15 -47.13 -70.29 10.12
N SER A 16 -46.52 -69.92 11.25
CA SER A 16 -46.58 -68.89 12.32
C SER A 16 -46.12 -69.58 13.63
N VAL A 17 -45.61 -68.86 14.63
CA VAL A 17 -45.29 -69.30 16.03
C VAL A 17 -43.83 -69.78 16.31
N ASP A 18 -43.03 -68.81 16.76
CA ASP A 18 -42.29 -68.71 18.05
C ASP A 18 -41.19 -69.71 18.51
N ALA A 19 -40.29 -69.14 19.34
CA ALA A 19 -39.17 -69.72 20.10
C ALA A 19 -39.66 -70.39 21.43
N PRO A 20 -38.87 -70.75 22.49
CA PRO A 20 -37.53 -70.29 22.96
C PRO A 20 -36.57 -71.50 23.24
N ASP A 21 -35.51 -71.53 24.08
CA ASP A 21 -34.92 -70.58 25.04
C ASP A 21 -33.42 -70.84 25.32
N GLY A 22 -32.71 -69.85 25.89
CA GLY A 22 -31.67 -70.05 26.91
C GLY A 22 -30.19 -70.20 26.47
N ALA A 23 -29.21 -69.89 27.32
CA ALA A 23 -29.26 -69.17 28.60
C ALA A 23 -27.87 -68.74 29.14
N LYS A 24 -27.81 -67.56 29.80
CA LYS A 24 -26.93 -67.19 30.94
C LYS A 24 -25.39 -67.09 30.69
N GLU A 25 -24.59 -66.36 31.49
CA GLU A 25 -24.85 -65.53 32.70
C GLU A 25 -23.87 -64.34 32.80
N GLY A 26 -24.24 -63.26 33.50
CA GLY A 26 -23.38 -62.09 33.74
C GLY A 26 -24.08 -60.91 34.40
N THR A 27 -23.97 -60.78 35.72
CA THR A 27 -24.50 -59.71 36.59
C THR A 27 -23.65 -58.42 36.52
N GLU A 28 -24.08 -57.19 36.85
CA GLU A 28 -25.38 -56.57 37.21
C GLU A 28 -25.28 -55.02 36.92
N GLU A 29 -26.14 -54.04 37.28
CA GLU A 29 -27.16 -53.91 38.35
C GLU A 29 -28.31 -52.91 37.96
N ASN A 30 -28.75 -52.05 38.89
CA ASN A 30 -29.87 -51.08 38.83
C ASN A 30 -29.55 -49.74 38.07
N ALA A 31 -30.51 -48.88 37.67
CA ALA A 31 -31.86 -48.67 38.25
C ALA A 31 -32.95 -48.05 37.33
N LYS A 32 -34.20 -48.44 37.62
CA LYS A 32 -35.50 -47.71 37.46
C LYS A 32 -36.17 -47.51 36.09
N THR A 33 -37.49 -47.35 36.18
CA THR A 33 -38.58 -47.64 35.21
C THR A 33 -39.70 -46.57 35.37
N PRO A 34 -40.91 -46.67 34.75
CA PRO A 34 -41.28 -46.99 33.36
C PRO A 34 -42.31 -45.99 32.75
N SER A 35 -42.71 -46.14 31.48
CA SER A 35 -44.14 -46.35 31.09
C SER A 35 -44.37 -46.45 29.57
N SER A 36 -45.45 -47.15 29.21
CA SER A 36 -46.06 -47.32 27.86
C SER A 36 -47.59 -47.08 28.04
N PRO A 37 -48.52 -47.10 27.04
CA PRO A 37 -48.43 -47.84 25.78
C PRO A 37 -49.12 -47.28 24.49
N ALA A 38 -48.84 -47.99 23.39
CA ALA A 38 -49.75 -48.36 22.28
C ALA A 38 -50.25 -47.33 21.25
N SER A 39 -50.37 -47.82 20.01
CA SER A 39 -51.08 -47.21 18.88
C SER A 39 -51.89 -48.28 18.14
N PRO A 40 -52.99 -47.90 17.46
CA PRO A 40 -53.55 -48.62 16.32
C PRO A 40 -53.59 -47.73 15.05
N ALA A 41 -53.82 -48.19 13.82
CA ALA A 41 -53.52 -49.47 13.15
C ALA A 41 -53.96 -49.38 11.66
N SER A 42 -53.06 -49.64 10.70
CA SER A 42 -53.36 -50.10 9.31
C SER A 42 -54.09 -49.11 8.36
N PRO A 43 -54.18 -49.37 7.02
CA PRO A 43 -53.70 -50.54 6.23
C PRO A 43 -52.87 -50.27 4.95
N LEU A 44 -52.13 -51.31 4.53
CA LEU A 44 -51.88 -51.89 3.16
C LEU A 44 -52.03 -50.97 1.91
N GLU A 45 -51.14 -50.99 0.91
CA GLU A 45 -50.59 -52.12 0.09
C GLU A 45 -49.09 -51.90 -0.25
N GLY A 46 -48.31 -52.80 -0.86
CA GLY A 46 -48.51 -54.21 -1.26
C GLY A 46 -47.27 -54.74 -2.02
N GLY A 47 -46.93 -56.02 -1.86
CA GLY A 47 -45.76 -56.65 -2.51
C GLY A 47 -45.57 -58.10 -2.03
N GLY A 48 -45.13 -59.01 -2.90
CA GLY A 48 -45.11 -60.45 -2.60
C GLY A 48 -43.83 -61.16 -3.07
N ALA A 49 -43.16 -61.85 -2.15
CA ALA A 49 -41.98 -62.67 -2.43
C ALA A 49 -42.35 -64.10 -2.85
N VAL A 50 -41.50 -64.72 -3.68
CA VAL A 50 -41.65 -66.10 -4.17
C VAL A 50 -40.48 -66.96 -3.68
N GLY A 51 -40.77 -68.04 -2.95
CA GLY A 51 -39.76 -69.01 -2.50
C GLY A 51 -39.64 -70.21 -3.44
N VAL A 52 -38.44 -70.78 -3.55
CA VAL A 52 -38.14 -71.99 -4.34
C VAL A 52 -37.57 -73.06 -3.40
N THR A 53 -38.16 -74.26 -3.40
CA THR A 53 -37.71 -75.40 -2.59
C THR A 53 -37.20 -76.52 -3.49
N ALA A 54 -35.98 -77.00 -3.23
CA ALA A 54 -35.38 -78.13 -3.95
C ALA A 54 -35.35 -79.39 -3.07
N THR A 55 -36.00 -80.47 -3.53
CA THR A 55 -36.05 -81.75 -2.82
C THR A 55 -35.07 -82.74 -3.42
N ILE A 56 -34.12 -83.23 -2.61
CA ILE A 56 -33.18 -84.28 -3.00
C ILE A 56 -33.79 -85.65 -2.68
N LEU A 57 -33.88 -86.55 -3.67
CA LEU A 57 -34.32 -87.94 -3.49
C LEU A 57 -33.13 -88.91 -3.57
N PRO A 58 -33.00 -89.91 -2.66
CA PRO A 58 -31.98 -90.95 -2.76
C PRO A 58 -32.21 -91.87 -3.97
N SER A 59 -31.13 -92.46 -4.51
CA SER A 59 -31.22 -93.46 -5.58
C SER A 59 -31.12 -94.88 -5.01
N ASP A 60 -32.08 -95.74 -5.37
CA ASP A 60 -32.31 -97.06 -4.75
C ASP A 60 -31.14 -98.04 -4.83
N LYS A 61 -30.51 -98.34 -3.68
CA LYS A 61 -29.89 -99.64 -3.40
C LYS A 61 -30.02 -100.03 -1.91
N LYS A 62 -30.46 -101.27 -1.63
CA LYS A 62 -29.85 -102.09 -0.56
C LYS A 62 -29.81 -101.57 0.90
N PRO A 63 -30.74 -101.86 1.84
CA PRO A 63 -30.60 -101.34 3.20
C PRO A 63 -29.37 -101.91 3.94
N ALA A 64 -28.36 -101.07 4.14
CA ALA A 64 -27.47 -101.16 5.30
C ALA A 64 -28.15 -100.50 6.52
N LYS A 65 -27.70 -100.82 7.74
CA LYS A 65 -28.09 -100.05 8.93
C LYS A 65 -27.53 -98.62 8.81
N MET A 66 -28.34 -97.68 8.38
CA MET A 66 -28.04 -96.25 8.44
C MET A 66 -28.71 -95.64 9.68
N ALA A 67 -28.00 -94.75 10.35
CA ALA A 67 -28.56 -93.97 11.46
C ALA A 67 -29.64 -93.02 10.95
N VAL A 68 -30.61 -92.70 11.80
CA VAL A 68 -31.52 -91.58 11.56
C VAL A 68 -30.69 -90.30 11.70
N ALA A 69 -30.49 -89.58 10.59
CA ALA A 69 -29.83 -88.29 10.59
C ALA A 69 -30.87 -87.20 10.86
N GLU A 70 -30.85 -86.65 12.07
CA GLU A 70 -31.65 -85.48 12.43
C GLU A 70 -30.96 -84.21 11.90
N LEU A 71 -31.73 -83.22 11.45
CA LEU A 71 -31.16 -81.92 11.07
C LEU A 71 -30.69 -81.18 12.34
N GLY A 72 -29.46 -80.69 12.32
CA GLY A 72 -28.92 -79.85 13.39
C GLY A 72 -29.63 -78.50 13.51
N VAL A 73 -29.42 -77.81 14.63
CA VAL A 73 -30.11 -76.56 14.99
C VAL A 73 -29.99 -75.40 13.98
N LEU A 74 -29.00 -75.43 13.09
CA LEU A 74 -28.88 -74.53 11.94
C LEU A 74 -29.47 -75.18 10.67
N SER A 75 -30.71 -75.63 10.77
CA SER A 75 -31.47 -76.31 9.70
C SER A 75 -32.08 -75.33 8.67
N MET A 76 -32.05 -74.03 8.97
CA MET A 76 -32.62 -72.97 8.17
C MET A 76 -31.61 -71.82 8.07
N ALA A 77 -31.33 -71.37 6.84
CA ALA A 77 -30.48 -70.22 6.57
C ALA A 77 -31.33 -69.09 6.00
N ASN A 78 -31.35 -67.93 6.66
CA ASN A 78 -31.92 -66.73 6.07
C ASN A 78 -30.97 -66.22 4.98
N VAL A 79 -31.45 -66.21 3.74
CA VAL A 79 -30.79 -65.54 2.62
C VAL A 79 -31.50 -64.22 2.41
N GLU A 80 -30.88 -63.13 2.85
CA GLU A 80 -31.32 -61.78 2.52
C GLU A 80 -30.85 -61.46 1.10
N ILE A 81 -31.80 -61.23 0.19
CA ILE A 81 -31.52 -60.72 -1.15
C ILE A 81 -31.63 -59.21 -1.04
N LEU A 82 -30.49 -58.53 -1.12
CA LEU A 82 -30.46 -57.08 -1.30
C LEU A 82 -30.91 -56.76 -2.72
N ASP A 83 -31.79 -55.79 -2.85
CA ASP A 83 -32.20 -55.24 -4.14
C ASP A 83 -31.11 -54.24 -4.59
N ASP A 84 -30.45 -54.53 -5.70
CA ASP A 84 -29.36 -53.74 -6.29
C ASP A 84 -29.82 -53.07 -7.60
N ASP A 85 -31.09 -53.22 -7.98
CA ASP A 85 -31.68 -52.68 -9.21
C ASP A 85 -32.19 -51.21 -9.04
N ASP A 86 -31.76 -50.49 -7.99
CA ASP A 86 -32.15 -49.09 -7.76
C ASP A 86 -31.45 -48.14 -8.78
N PRO A 87 -32.21 -47.35 -9.56
CA PRO A 87 -31.66 -46.40 -10.53
C PRO A 87 -31.02 -45.16 -9.89
N GLY A 88 -31.28 -44.90 -8.61
CA GLY A 88 -30.67 -43.84 -7.80
C GLY A 88 -31.27 -42.45 -7.96
N MET A 89 -30.57 -41.47 -7.38
CA MET A 89 -30.94 -40.07 -7.36
C MET A 89 -29.78 -39.18 -7.82
N PHE A 90 -30.07 -38.10 -8.54
CA PHE A 90 -29.08 -37.12 -8.97
C PHE A 90 -29.03 -35.89 -8.06
N GLU A 91 -27.84 -35.53 -7.57
CA GLU A 91 -27.61 -34.28 -6.83
C GLU A 91 -26.18 -33.73 -7.03
N PHE A 92 -26.01 -32.41 -6.85
CA PHE A 92 -24.69 -31.79 -6.75
C PHE A 92 -24.05 -32.09 -5.39
N ASN A 93 -22.72 -32.11 -5.33
CA ASN A 93 -21.98 -32.25 -4.05
C ASN A 93 -22.33 -31.13 -3.05
N ASP A 94 -22.37 -29.88 -3.55
CA ASP A 94 -22.55 -28.68 -2.73
C ASP A 94 -23.72 -27.81 -3.21
N ARG A 95 -24.36 -27.13 -2.25
CA ARG A 95 -25.38 -26.10 -2.51
C ARG A 95 -24.80 -24.75 -2.91
N LEU A 96 -23.52 -24.52 -2.64
CA LEU A 96 -22.78 -23.31 -2.94
C LEU A 96 -21.38 -23.71 -3.42
N THR A 97 -21.04 -23.32 -4.63
CA THR A 97 -19.69 -23.46 -5.21
C THR A 97 -19.15 -22.07 -5.53
N GLN A 98 -17.83 -21.90 -5.43
CA GLN A 98 -17.16 -20.64 -5.77
C GLN A 98 -16.22 -20.87 -6.96
N VAL A 99 -16.05 -19.83 -7.78
CA VAL A 99 -15.12 -19.80 -8.91
C VAL A 99 -14.45 -18.43 -8.94
N LEU A 100 -13.15 -18.38 -9.23
CA LEU A 100 -12.45 -17.11 -9.39
C LEU A 100 -12.83 -16.47 -10.73
N ASP A 101 -12.94 -15.14 -10.77
CA ASP A 101 -13.22 -14.39 -12.00
C ASP A 101 -12.04 -14.38 -12.98
N THR A 102 -10.91 -14.99 -12.60
CA THR A 102 -9.74 -15.31 -13.43
C THR A 102 -9.82 -16.68 -14.12
N GLU A 103 -10.68 -17.60 -13.66
CA GLU A 103 -10.88 -18.90 -14.29
C GLU A 103 -11.86 -18.82 -15.46
N ASN A 104 -11.53 -19.45 -16.60
CA ASN A 104 -12.39 -19.43 -17.79
C ASN A 104 -13.45 -20.55 -17.84
N LYS A 105 -13.40 -21.50 -16.89
CA LYS A 105 -14.27 -22.68 -16.82
C LYS A 105 -14.48 -23.12 -15.38
N LEU A 106 -15.73 -23.16 -14.97
CA LEU A 106 -16.17 -23.89 -13.78
C LEU A 106 -16.49 -25.34 -14.16
N PHE A 107 -16.11 -26.27 -13.28
CA PHE A 107 -16.54 -27.68 -13.30
C PHE A 107 -17.48 -27.93 -12.13
N LEU A 108 -18.72 -28.35 -12.41
CA LEU A 108 -19.72 -28.73 -11.41
C LEU A 108 -20.00 -30.23 -11.49
N LYS A 109 -19.62 -30.96 -10.43
CA LYS A 109 -19.85 -32.40 -10.35
C LYS A 109 -21.27 -32.72 -9.91
N VAL A 110 -21.91 -33.62 -10.66
CA VAL A 110 -23.19 -34.25 -10.34
C VAL A 110 -22.94 -35.70 -9.95
N HIS A 111 -23.41 -36.08 -8.77
CA HIS A 111 -23.34 -37.44 -8.25
C HIS A 111 -24.68 -38.17 -8.46
N ARG A 112 -24.59 -39.46 -8.76
CA ARG A 112 -25.69 -40.43 -8.76
C ARG A 112 -25.57 -41.26 -7.48
N VAL A 113 -26.51 -41.10 -6.56
CA VAL A 113 -26.46 -41.65 -5.20
C VAL A 113 -27.64 -42.57 -4.91
N GLN A 114 -27.50 -43.48 -3.95
CA GLN A 114 -28.53 -44.45 -3.52
C GLN A 114 -28.97 -45.46 -4.60
N GLY A 115 -28.25 -45.55 -5.72
CA GLY A 115 -28.46 -46.54 -6.79
C GLY A 115 -27.63 -46.19 -8.02
N ASN A 116 -27.16 -47.19 -8.78
CA ASN A 116 -26.47 -46.99 -10.06
C ASN A 116 -26.90 -47.99 -11.15
N ALA A 117 -28.04 -48.67 -10.95
CA ALA A 117 -28.54 -49.68 -11.87
C ALA A 117 -29.08 -49.08 -13.17
N GLY A 118 -28.68 -49.65 -14.31
CA GLY A 118 -29.17 -49.25 -15.63
C GLY A 118 -28.74 -47.86 -16.11
N GLU A 119 -29.11 -47.59 -17.36
CA GLU A 119 -28.86 -46.34 -18.10
C GLU A 119 -29.90 -45.28 -17.74
N CYS A 120 -29.46 -44.08 -17.38
CA CYS A 120 -30.34 -42.96 -17.11
C CYS A 120 -29.72 -41.61 -17.48
N THR A 121 -30.55 -40.58 -17.57
CA THR A 121 -30.15 -39.23 -17.97
C THR A 121 -30.77 -38.17 -17.07
N VAL A 122 -30.15 -36.99 -17.01
CA VAL A 122 -30.71 -35.82 -16.31
C VAL A 122 -30.40 -34.55 -17.10
N ASP A 123 -31.43 -33.72 -17.32
CA ASP A 123 -31.27 -32.41 -17.95
C ASP A 123 -30.66 -31.42 -16.96
N TYR A 124 -29.74 -30.57 -17.42
CA TYR A 124 -29.24 -29.43 -16.65
C TYR A 124 -29.40 -28.12 -17.41
N PHE A 125 -29.55 -27.01 -16.67
CA PHE A 125 -29.55 -25.66 -17.23
C PHE A 125 -29.11 -24.62 -16.19
N THR A 126 -28.46 -23.56 -16.66
CA THR A 126 -28.14 -22.35 -15.89
C THR A 126 -29.32 -21.37 -15.87
N THR A 127 -29.48 -20.62 -14.78
CA THR A 127 -30.32 -19.41 -14.74
C THR A 127 -29.61 -18.27 -14.03
N ASP A 128 -29.81 -17.05 -14.53
CA ASP A 128 -29.30 -15.82 -13.95
C ASP A 128 -29.69 -15.66 -12.48
N GLY A 129 -28.78 -15.09 -11.68
CA GLY A 129 -29.03 -14.58 -10.35
C GLY A 129 -28.84 -13.06 -10.37
N SER A 130 -27.81 -12.59 -9.66
CA SER A 130 -27.24 -11.26 -9.91
C SER A 130 -26.30 -11.25 -11.13
N ALA A 131 -25.53 -12.32 -11.32
CA ALA A 131 -24.70 -12.55 -12.50
C ALA A 131 -25.57 -12.95 -13.71
N ARG A 132 -25.22 -12.46 -14.90
CA ARG A 132 -26.04 -12.59 -16.12
C ARG A 132 -25.35 -13.37 -17.23
N ALA A 133 -26.12 -14.22 -17.89
CA ALA A 133 -25.72 -14.92 -19.11
C ALA A 133 -25.25 -13.94 -20.20
N GLY A 134 -24.10 -14.22 -20.80
CA GLY A 134 -23.46 -13.38 -21.82
C GLY A 134 -22.70 -12.16 -21.28
N ILE A 135 -22.70 -11.93 -19.96
CA ILE A 135 -21.92 -10.85 -19.31
C ILE A 135 -20.92 -11.44 -18.30
N ASP A 136 -21.37 -12.37 -17.45
CA ASP A 136 -20.59 -13.00 -16.39
C ASP A 136 -20.25 -14.48 -16.69
N TYR A 137 -21.14 -15.17 -17.39
CA TYR A 137 -20.98 -16.58 -17.73
C TYR A 137 -21.70 -16.90 -19.06
N GLU A 138 -21.30 -17.95 -19.77
CA GLU A 138 -22.04 -18.44 -20.95
C GLU A 138 -23.20 -19.36 -20.50
N ALA A 139 -24.42 -19.08 -20.96
CA ALA A 139 -25.59 -19.91 -20.63
C ALA A 139 -25.39 -21.36 -21.09
N ALA A 140 -25.36 -22.28 -20.12
CA ALA A 140 -25.10 -23.70 -20.35
C ALA A 140 -26.37 -24.51 -20.10
N SER A 141 -26.73 -25.37 -21.05
CA SER A 141 -27.76 -26.39 -20.86
C SER A 141 -27.45 -27.63 -21.70
N GLY A 142 -27.96 -28.77 -21.26
CA GLY A 142 -27.74 -30.05 -21.91
C GLY A 142 -28.34 -31.19 -21.09
N THR A 143 -27.98 -32.42 -21.46
CA THR A 143 -28.43 -33.63 -20.79
C THR A 143 -27.19 -34.45 -20.43
N LEU A 144 -26.98 -34.72 -19.15
CA LEU A 144 -25.98 -35.68 -18.70
C LEU A 144 -26.51 -37.10 -18.96
N LYS A 145 -25.62 -37.99 -19.40
CA LYS A 145 -25.87 -39.43 -19.51
C LYS A 145 -25.04 -40.15 -18.45
N PHE A 146 -25.65 -41.13 -17.79
CA PHE A 146 -24.98 -42.07 -16.89
C PHE A 146 -25.28 -43.48 -17.42
N GLU A 147 -24.25 -44.22 -17.79
CA GLU A 147 -24.33 -45.64 -18.09
C GLU A 147 -24.53 -46.46 -16.79
N ALA A 148 -24.84 -47.75 -16.92
CA ALA A 148 -24.98 -48.64 -15.77
C ALA A 148 -23.65 -48.72 -14.97
N GLY A 149 -23.71 -48.45 -13.67
CA GLY A 149 -22.56 -48.40 -12.79
C GLY A 149 -21.86 -47.02 -12.67
N GLU A 150 -22.17 -46.05 -13.53
CA GLU A 150 -21.56 -44.71 -13.45
C GLU A 150 -22.19 -43.88 -12.32
N THR A 151 -21.34 -43.29 -11.47
CA THR A 151 -21.75 -42.57 -10.25
C THR A 151 -21.50 -41.06 -10.28
N GLU A 152 -20.74 -40.54 -11.24
CA GLU A 152 -20.33 -39.13 -11.29
C GLU A 152 -20.24 -38.62 -12.74
N ALA A 153 -20.67 -37.39 -12.99
CA ALA A 153 -20.44 -36.68 -14.26
C ALA A 153 -20.26 -35.17 -14.04
N ASP A 154 -19.42 -34.53 -14.84
CA ASP A 154 -19.08 -33.11 -14.69
C ASP A 154 -19.80 -32.22 -15.73
N ILE A 155 -20.45 -31.16 -15.25
CA ILE A 155 -20.96 -30.05 -16.07
C ILE A 155 -19.87 -28.98 -16.19
N VAL A 156 -19.58 -28.53 -17.41
CA VAL A 156 -18.64 -27.43 -17.67
C VAL A 156 -19.42 -26.16 -18.01
N VAL A 157 -19.26 -25.12 -17.20
CA VAL A 157 -19.80 -23.77 -17.47
C VAL A 157 -18.63 -22.83 -17.76
N ARG A 158 -18.73 -22.01 -18.80
CA ARG A 158 -17.69 -21.00 -19.11
C ARG A 158 -17.99 -19.71 -18.37
N ILE A 159 -16.97 -19.16 -17.71
CA ILE A 159 -17.03 -17.87 -17.00
C ILE A 159 -16.40 -16.81 -17.91
N ILE A 160 -16.98 -15.60 -17.93
CA ILE A 160 -16.60 -14.50 -18.82
C ILE A 160 -15.75 -13.51 -18.03
N LEU A 161 -14.45 -13.49 -18.34
CA LEU A 161 -13.48 -12.58 -17.73
C LEU A 161 -13.84 -11.12 -18.07
N ARG A 162 -14.22 -10.31 -17.07
CA ARG A 162 -14.49 -8.88 -17.24
C ARG A 162 -13.22 -8.05 -17.03
N LYS A 163 -13.15 -6.86 -17.65
CA LYS A 163 -11.99 -5.94 -17.58
C LYS A 163 -12.24 -4.68 -16.75
N GLU A 164 -13.45 -4.54 -16.22
CA GLU A 164 -13.90 -3.36 -15.48
C GLU A 164 -14.22 -3.80 -14.05
N MET A 165 -13.48 -3.27 -13.07
CA MET A 165 -13.82 -3.45 -11.65
C MET A 165 -15.14 -2.71 -11.34
N ILE A 166 -16.25 -3.45 -11.45
CA ILE A 166 -17.55 -2.95 -10.99
C ILE A 166 -17.67 -3.25 -9.50
N MET A 167 -17.32 -2.24 -8.70
CA MET A 167 -17.35 -2.24 -7.25
C MET A 167 -18.71 -2.69 -6.69
N SER A 168 -18.70 -3.70 -5.82
CA SER A 168 -19.79 -4.06 -4.92
C SER A 168 -21.14 -4.51 -5.54
N GLU A 169 -21.13 -5.59 -6.34
CA GLU A 169 -22.27 -6.52 -6.36
C GLU A 169 -21.78 -7.97 -6.17
N GLU A 170 -22.44 -8.76 -5.30
CA GLU A 170 -22.16 -10.19 -5.18
C GLU A 170 -22.61 -10.92 -6.46
N ARG A 171 -21.68 -11.33 -7.33
CA ARG A 171 -21.98 -12.00 -8.61
C ARG A 171 -22.32 -13.47 -8.38
N ASN A 172 -23.57 -13.88 -8.59
CA ASN A 172 -24.01 -15.27 -8.49
C ASN A 172 -25.01 -15.69 -9.56
N PHE A 173 -25.01 -16.97 -9.91
CA PHE A 173 -26.00 -17.62 -10.78
C PHE A 173 -26.34 -19.02 -10.27
N HIS A 174 -27.37 -19.66 -10.82
CA HIS A 174 -27.84 -20.97 -10.40
C HIS A 174 -27.67 -22.01 -11.50
N VAL A 175 -27.39 -23.26 -11.12
CA VAL A 175 -27.42 -24.43 -12.02
C VAL A 175 -28.37 -25.46 -11.46
N LEU A 176 -29.32 -25.93 -12.29
CA LEU A 176 -30.45 -26.74 -11.86
C LEU A 176 -30.50 -28.07 -12.64
N LEU A 177 -30.83 -29.16 -11.95
CA LEU A 177 -31.10 -30.48 -12.52
C LEU A 177 -32.62 -30.69 -12.68
N ARG A 178 -33.05 -31.28 -13.81
CA ARG A 178 -34.45 -31.59 -14.12
C ARG A 178 -34.60 -32.87 -14.95
N LYS A 179 -35.85 -33.36 -15.02
CA LYS A 179 -36.28 -34.50 -15.84
C LYS A 179 -35.32 -35.71 -15.80
N PRO A 180 -35.05 -36.29 -14.61
CA PRO A 180 -34.34 -37.55 -14.56
C PRO A 180 -35.14 -38.63 -15.32
N THR A 181 -34.45 -39.52 -16.02
CA THR A 181 -35.02 -40.65 -16.77
C THR A 181 -34.60 -41.99 -16.15
N GLY A 182 -34.98 -43.12 -16.75
CA GLY A 182 -34.58 -44.45 -16.25
C GLY A 182 -35.10 -44.77 -14.84
N MET A 183 -36.24 -44.19 -14.44
CA MET A 183 -36.81 -44.25 -13.08
C MET A 183 -35.98 -43.58 -11.97
N ALA A 184 -34.80 -43.02 -12.27
CA ALA A 184 -34.03 -42.22 -11.32
C ALA A 184 -34.81 -40.96 -10.89
N THR A 185 -34.47 -40.41 -9.72
CA THR A 185 -35.11 -39.17 -9.20
C THR A 185 -34.09 -38.06 -8.92
N LEU A 186 -34.54 -36.93 -8.37
CA LEU A 186 -33.67 -35.82 -7.98
C LEU A 186 -33.44 -35.85 -6.46
N GLY A 187 -32.20 -35.72 -6.03
CA GLY A 187 -31.80 -35.70 -4.63
C GLY A 187 -32.09 -34.38 -3.91
N ARG A 188 -31.48 -34.22 -2.73
CA ARG A 188 -31.62 -33.06 -1.83
C ARG A 188 -30.90 -31.80 -2.32
N ILE A 189 -30.00 -31.95 -3.31
CA ILE A 189 -29.26 -30.85 -3.94
C ILE A 189 -29.46 -30.89 -5.46
N SER A 190 -30.70 -30.69 -5.91
CA SER A 190 -31.06 -30.56 -7.33
C SER A 190 -30.81 -29.16 -7.93
N THR A 191 -30.24 -28.25 -7.14
CA THR A 191 -29.83 -26.91 -7.55
C THR A 191 -28.63 -26.47 -6.72
N THR A 192 -27.62 -25.89 -7.38
CA THR A 192 -26.47 -25.27 -6.73
C THR A 192 -26.35 -23.80 -7.11
N ILE A 193 -25.80 -23.00 -6.20
CA ILE A 193 -25.50 -21.58 -6.40
C ILE A 193 -24.01 -21.47 -6.72
N VAL A 194 -23.67 -20.83 -7.84
CA VAL A 194 -22.29 -20.46 -8.16
C VAL A 194 -22.09 -19.01 -7.77
N LYS A 195 -21.09 -18.73 -6.92
CA LYS A 195 -20.61 -17.36 -6.66
C LYS A 195 -19.29 -17.14 -7.41
N ILE A 196 -19.23 -16.07 -8.19
CA ILE A 196 -18.00 -15.60 -8.84
C ILE A 196 -17.31 -14.67 -7.84
N VAL A 197 -16.03 -14.91 -7.58
CA VAL A 197 -15.22 -14.21 -6.56
C VAL A 197 -14.02 -13.56 -7.25
N GLU A 198 -13.67 -12.34 -6.87
CA GLU A 198 -12.55 -11.61 -7.46
C GLU A 198 -11.21 -12.11 -6.90
N ASP A 199 -10.19 -12.24 -7.76
CA ASP A 199 -8.84 -12.68 -7.39
C ASP A 199 -8.05 -11.56 -6.70
N GLU A 200 -8.03 -11.57 -5.36
CA GLU A 200 -7.35 -10.56 -4.55
C GLU A 200 -5.84 -10.44 -4.86
N GLU A 201 -5.15 -11.51 -5.24
CA GLU A 201 -3.71 -11.45 -5.54
C GLU A 201 -3.47 -10.78 -6.90
N LEU A 202 -4.29 -11.11 -7.90
CA LEU A 202 -4.21 -10.47 -9.22
C LEU A 202 -4.67 -9.00 -9.19
N ALA A 203 -5.68 -8.66 -8.39
CA ALA A 203 -6.13 -7.28 -8.19
C ALA A 203 -4.99 -6.41 -7.61
N ASN A 204 -4.42 -6.83 -6.47
CA ASN A 204 -3.28 -6.14 -5.83
C ASN A 204 -2.06 -6.03 -6.75
N LEU A 205 -1.79 -7.03 -7.60
CA LEU A 205 -0.72 -6.96 -8.59
C LEU A 205 -1.04 -5.95 -9.71
N THR A 206 -2.29 -5.92 -10.18
CA THR A 206 -2.74 -5.03 -11.25
C THR A 206 -2.70 -3.57 -10.81
N ASP A 207 -3.17 -3.26 -9.59
CA ASP A 207 -3.14 -1.92 -9.04
C ASP A 207 -1.69 -1.43 -8.87
N ARG A 208 -0.80 -2.23 -8.28
CA ARG A 208 0.63 -1.88 -8.16
C ARG A 208 1.32 -1.68 -9.51
N VAL A 209 0.94 -2.46 -10.53
CA VAL A 209 1.43 -2.24 -11.90
C VAL A 209 0.88 -0.93 -12.47
N ASN A 210 -0.41 -0.64 -12.27
CA ASN A 210 -1.05 0.58 -12.74
C ASN A 210 -0.47 1.82 -12.06
N GLU A 211 -0.27 1.81 -10.73
CA GLU A 211 0.47 2.83 -9.98
C GLU A 211 1.88 3.04 -10.55
N SER A 212 2.62 1.95 -10.80
CA SER A 212 3.97 2.04 -11.37
C SER A 212 3.97 2.63 -12.80
N LEU A 213 2.92 2.36 -13.58
CA LEU A 213 2.73 2.91 -14.93
C LEU A 213 2.29 4.37 -14.90
N VAL A 214 1.46 4.78 -13.94
CA VAL A 214 1.09 6.19 -13.71
C VAL A 214 2.31 6.98 -13.25
N ALA A 215 3.04 6.51 -12.25
CA ALA A 215 4.28 7.16 -11.78
C ALA A 215 5.37 7.20 -12.87
N ALA A 216 5.46 6.19 -13.74
CA ALA A 216 6.32 6.24 -14.91
C ALA A 216 5.81 7.22 -15.98
N ALA A 217 4.50 7.27 -16.22
CA ALA A 217 3.88 8.19 -17.17
C ALA A 217 4.02 9.65 -16.70
N GLU A 218 3.95 9.94 -15.41
CA GLU A 218 4.25 11.28 -14.85
C GLU A 218 5.73 11.64 -15.02
N ARG A 219 6.66 10.69 -14.78
CA ARG A 219 8.10 10.90 -15.00
C ARG A 219 8.47 11.15 -16.47
N TYR A 220 7.68 10.67 -17.44
CA TYR A 220 7.86 10.94 -18.87
C TYR A 220 6.93 12.03 -19.43
N SER A 221 5.87 12.37 -18.72
CA SER A 221 5.03 13.53 -18.98
C SER A 221 5.81 14.76 -18.58
N LEU A 222 6.58 15.32 -19.54
CA LEU A 222 7.16 16.65 -19.45
C LEU A 222 6.17 17.58 -18.74
N PRO A 223 6.55 18.25 -17.63
CA PRO A 223 5.63 19.10 -16.89
C PRO A 223 5.03 20.08 -17.89
N LYS A 224 3.68 20.10 -18.00
CA LYS A 224 2.92 20.90 -18.98
C LYS A 224 3.61 22.24 -19.10
N SER A 225 4.17 22.55 -20.27
CA SER A 225 5.18 23.60 -20.44
C SER A 225 4.64 24.90 -19.87
N ALA A 226 5.03 25.20 -18.63
CA ALA A 226 4.32 26.18 -17.80
C ALA A 226 4.29 27.49 -18.58
N GLU A 227 3.09 27.94 -18.94
CA GLU A 227 2.98 29.21 -19.63
C GLU A 227 3.54 30.24 -18.65
N TRP A 228 4.29 31.23 -19.13
CA TRP A 228 4.87 32.22 -18.21
C TRP A 228 3.77 32.91 -17.37
N ILE A 229 2.55 32.97 -17.92
CA ILE A 229 1.30 33.37 -17.25
C ILE A 229 0.96 32.51 -16.02
N ASP A 230 1.27 31.22 -16.00
CA ASP A 230 0.99 30.31 -14.88
C ASP A 230 1.76 30.70 -13.61
N GLN A 231 3.01 31.15 -13.74
CA GLN A 231 3.77 31.70 -12.61
C GLN A 231 3.06 32.92 -11.98
N PHE A 232 2.37 33.74 -12.77
CA PHE A 232 1.56 34.85 -12.24
C PHE A 232 0.24 34.37 -11.61
N LYS A 233 -0.34 33.26 -12.07
CA LYS A 233 -1.49 32.61 -11.41
C LYS A 233 -1.06 32.08 -10.03
N GLU A 234 0.01 31.28 -9.98
CA GLU A 234 0.57 30.70 -8.76
C GLU A 234 1.08 31.76 -7.76
N ALA A 235 1.59 32.89 -8.25
CA ALA A 235 2.00 34.01 -7.40
C ALA A 235 0.84 34.66 -6.63
N VAL A 236 -0.38 34.67 -7.20
CA VAL A 236 -1.56 35.39 -6.69
C VAL A 236 -2.60 34.43 -6.07
N VAL A 237 -2.62 33.16 -6.47
CA VAL A 237 -3.50 32.14 -5.90
C VAL A 237 -2.95 31.64 -4.56
N LEU A 238 -3.84 31.51 -3.58
CA LEU A 238 -3.55 30.78 -2.34
C LEU A 238 -3.92 29.31 -2.55
N GLY A 239 -2.93 28.49 -2.90
CA GLY A 239 -3.09 27.03 -2.90
C GLY A 239 -3.15 26.50 -1.47
N ALA A 240 -4.04 25.53 -1.23
CA ALA A 240 -4.00 24.70 -0.04
C ALA A 240 -2.74 23.82 -0.06
N ALA A 241 -2.15 23.55 1.11
CA ALA A 241 -1.14 22.51 1.23
C ALA A 241 -1.77 21.14 0.94
N ILE A 242 -1.02 20.26 0.28
CA ILE A 242 -1.41 18.86 0.13
C ILE A 242 -0.73 18.10 1.27
N GLY A 243 -1.52 17.43 2.11
CA GLY A 243 -1.01 16.61 3.21
C GLY A 243 -0.40 15.30 2.73
N ASP A 244 0.26 14.57 3.63
CA ASP A 244 0.82 13.23 3.36
C ASP A 244 -0.26 12.19 2.96
N ASP A 245 -1.54 12.50 3.17
CA ASP A 245 -2.69 11.69 2.76
C ASP A 245 -3.23 12.04 1.36
N GLY A 246 -2.61 12.99 0.66
CA GLY A 246 -3.02 13.47 -0.65
C GLY A 246 -4.23 14.41 -0.64
N GLN A 247 -4.76 14.80 0.53
CA GLN A 247 -5.88 15.73 0.64
C GLN A 247 -5.41 17.17 0.78
N ALA A 248 -6.25 18.12 0.36
CA ALA A 248 -6.00 19.54 0.54
C ALA A 248 -6.32 19.96 1.99
N GLU A 249 -5.31 20.35 2.76
CA GLU A 249 -5.51 20.83 4.13
C GLU A 249 -6.30 22.15 4.17
N PRO A 250 -7.17 22.36 5.18
CA PRO A 250 -7.97 23.57 5.29
C PRO A 250 -7.09 24.80 5.63
N LEU A 251 -7.01 25.75 4.70
CA LEU A 251 -6.22 26.98 4.80
C LEU A 251 -6.33 27.68 6.16
N GLU A 252 -5.20 27.79 6.86
CA GLU A 252 -5.09 28.48 8.13
C GLU A 252 -4.94 30.00 7.97
N PHE A 253 -5.22 30.77 9.03
CA PHE A 253 -4.90 32.20 9.09
C PHE A 253 -3.40 32.50 8.87
N SER A 254 -2.53 31.56 9.24
CA SER A 254 -1.09 31.59 9.00
C SER A 254 -0.79 31.66 7.49
N ASP A 255 -1.48 30.88 6.66
CA ASP A 255 -1.33 30.87 5.20
C ASP A 255 -1.76 32.19 4.56
N TYR A 256 -2.93 32.72 4.95
CA TYR A 256 -3.40 34.02 4.46
C TYR A 256 -2.43 35.15 4.81
N MET A 257 -1.88 35.14 6.04
CA MET A 257 -0.89 36.11 6.49
C MET A 257 0.43 35.98 5.72
N MET A 258 0.96 34.77 5.58
CA MET A 258 2.21 34.52 4.85
C MET A 258 2.06 34.82 3.36
N HIS A 259 0.90 34.56 2.75
CA HIS A 259 0.60 34.96 1.39
C HIS A 259 0.54 36.49 1.25
N PHE A 260 -0.16 37.19 2.15
CA PHE A 260 -0.22 38.66 2.13
C PHE A 260 1.17 39.31 2.26
N LEU A 261 2.05 38.77 3.11
CA LEU A 261 3.42 39.25 3.28
C LEU A 261 4.35 38.91 2.09
N SER A 262 4.07 37.82 1.37
CA SER A 262 4.92 37.35 0.26
C SER A 262 4.41 37.71 -1.14
N ILE A 263 3.14 38.06 -1.34
CA ILE A 263 2.53 38.28 -2.67
C ILE A 263 3.27 39.33 -3.50
N PHE A 264 3.76 40.42 -2.88
CA PHE A 264 4.60 41.40 -3.56
C PHE A 264 5.84 40.74 -4.17
N TRP A 265 6.58 39.96 -3.39
CA TRP A 265 7.77 39.26 -3.84
C TRP A 265 7.45 38.16 -4.85
N LYS A 266 6.38 37.37 -4.64
CA LYS A 266 5.93 36.34 -5.59
C LYS A 266 5.63 36.93 -6.97
N VAL A 267 4.83 38.00 -7.02
CA VAL A 267 4.47 38.68 -8.29
C VAL A 267 5.68 39.37 -8.92
N LEU A 268 6.58 39.93 -8.10
CA LEU A 268 7.82 40.54 -8.57
C LEU A 268 8.74 39.48 -9.23
N PHE A 269 8.91 38.31 -8.62
CA PHE A 269 9.75 37.22 -9.14
C PHE A 269 9.09 36.39 -10.25
N ALA A 270 7.76 36.46 -10.44
CA ALA A 270 7.09 35.89 -11.62
C ALA A 270 7.54 36.55 -12.95
N PHE A 271 8.19 37.72 -12.91
CA PHE A 271 8.87 38.31 -14.08
C PHE A 271 10.21 37.63 -14.44
N VAL A 272 10.65 36.61 -13.70
CA VAL A 272 11.76 35.74 -14.13
C VAL A 272 11.21 34.64 -15.05
N PRO A 273 11.68 34.52 -16.32
CA PRO A 273 11.13 33.56 -17.28
C PRO A 273 11.38 32.10 -16.85
N PRO A 274 10.44 31.17 -17.10
CA PRO A 274 10.53 29.79 -16.62
C PRO A 274 11.69 29.00 -17.25
N THR A 275 12.24 28.05 -16.47
CA THR A 275 13.46 27.27 -16.78
C THR A 275 13.40 26.46 -18.07
N GLY A 276 12.20 26.10 -18.54
CA GLY A 276 12.00 25.43 -19.82
C GLY A 276 12.41 26.29 -21.04
N ILE A 277 12.42 27.62 -20.92
CA ILE A 277 12.81 28.53 -22.00
C ILE A 277 14.34 28.53 -22.14
N GLY A 278 14.84 28.32 -23.36
CA GLY A 278 16.26 28.52 -23.67
C GLY A 278 17.26 27.66 -22.87
N ARG A 279 16.82 26.49 -22.37
CA ARG A 279 17.61 25.61 -21.48
C ARG A 279 18.02 26.30 -20.16
N GLY A 280 17.17 27.18 -19.62
CA GLY A 280 17.37 27.88 -18.36
C GLY A 280 18.27 29.13 -18.42
N TRP A 281 18.95 29.40 -19.55
CA TRP A 281 19.80 30.59 -19.68
C TRP A 281 19.07 31.93 -19.48
N PRO A 282 17.85 32.15 -20.02
CA PRO A 282 17.09 33.37 -19.76
C PRO A 282 16.74 33.51 -18.28
N THR A 283 16.32 32.41 -17.63
CA THR A 283 16.00 32.36 -16.20
C THR A 283 17.19 32.80 -15.37
N PHE A 284 18.36 32.19 -15.58
CA PHE A 284 19.60 32.48 -14.85
C PHE A 284 20.06 33.93 -15.02
N VAL A 285 20.03 34.45 -16.25
CA VAL A 285 20.51 35.81 -16.54
C VAL A 285 19.55 36.89 -16.00
N VAL A 286 18.24 36.67 -16.10
CA VAL A 286 17.23 37.60 -15.56
C VAL A 286 17.18 37.54 -14.04
N SER A 287 17.20 36.35 -13.42
CA SER A 287 17.21 36.23 -11.96
C SER A 287 18.45 36.86 -11.33
N LEU A 288 19.64 36.68 -11.93
CA LEU A 288 20.88 37.27 -11.44
C LEU A 288 20.85 38.81 -11.48
N MET A 289 20.38 39.41 -12.58
CA MET A 289 20.20 40.87 -12.67
C MET A 289 19.16 41.37 -11.66
N MET A 290 18.07 40.64 -11.50
CA MET A 290 16.96 41.02 -10.63
C MET A 290 17.33 40.95 -9.14
N ILE A 291 17.99 39.86 -8.72
CA ILE A 291 18.54 39.72 -7.36
C ILE A 291 19.56 40.83 -7.11
N GLY A 292 20.48 41.09 -8.06
CA GLY A 292 21.43 42.20 -7.95
C GLY A 292 20.78 43.56 -7.74
N ALA A 293 19.70 43.86 -8.46
CA ALA A 293 18.94 45.10 -8.31
C ALA A 293 18.22 45.19 -6.94
N VAL A 294 17.57 44.10 -6.50
CA VAL A 294 16.91 44.05 -5.17
C VAL A 294 17.94 44.19 -4.05
N THR A 295 19.06 43.48 -4.12
CA THR A 295 20.14 43.57 -3.12
C THR A 295 20.78 44.96 -3.08
N ALA A 296 20.93 45.65 -4.22
CA ALA A 296 21.41 47.03 -4.24
C ALA A 296 20.45 47.98 -3.50
N ILE A 297 19.14 47.90 -3.80
CA ILE A 297 18.10 48.70 -3.13
C ILE A 297 18.05 48.40 -1.63
N VAL A 298 18.05 47.13 -1.24
CA VAL A 298 18.03 46.70 0.17
C VAL A 298 19.30 47.17 0.91
N LYS A 299 20.47 47.17 0.26
CA LYS A 299 21.72 47.70 0.82
C LYS A 299 21.63 49.20 1.07
N GLU A 300 21.10 49.99 0.12
CA GLU A 300 20.93 51.44 0.31
C GLU A 300 19.95 51.76 1.44
N PHE A 301 18.81 51.07 1.52
CA PHE A 301 17.87 51.22 2.64
C PHE A 301 18.48 50.81 3.98
N ALA A 302 19.25 49.71 4.03
CA ALA A 302 19.94 49.28 5.25
C ALA A 302 21.01 50.31 5.70
N SER A 303 21.76 50.88 4.75
CA SER A 303 22.75 51.92 5.03
C SER A 303 22.11 53.21 5.55
N LEU A 304 21.01 53.66 4.91
CA LEU A 304 20.27 54.86 5.29
C LEU A 304 19.61 54.69 6.67
N PHE A 305 19.04 53.52 6.95
CA PHE A 305 18.52 53.15 8.26
C PHE A 305 19.65 53.10 9.31
N GLY A 306 20.82 52.56 8.95
CA GLY A 306 22.01 52.56 9.78
C GLY A 306 22.42 53.97 10.22
N CYS A 307 22.59 54.89 9.27
CA CYS A 307 22.86 56.30 9.58
C CYS A 307 21.76 56.93 10.45
N ALA A 308 20.47 56.67 10.16
CA ALA A 308 19.34 57.25 10.89
C ALA A 308 19.24 56.75 12.36
N VAL A 309 19.75 55.55 12.66
CA VAL A 309 19.79 54.96 14.01
C VAL A 309 21.14 55.20 14.72
N GLY A 310 22.17 55.64 14.00
CA GLY A 310 23.53 55.80 14.52
C GLY A 310 24.36 54.51 14.55
N LEU A 311 24.00 53.53 13.72
CA LEU A 311 24.73 52.28 13.55
C LEU A 311 25.95 52.48 12.64
N LYS A 312 27.14 52.06 13.09
CA LYS A 312 28.34 52.02 12.24
C LYS A 312 28.13 51.05 11.07
N ASP A 313 28.63 51.38 9.89
CA ASP A 313 28.47 50.58 8.65
C ASP A 313 28.87 49.11 8.81
N SER A 314 29.94 48.86 9.56
CA SER A 314 30.43 47.54 9.96
C SER A 314 29.41 46.74 10.77
N VAL A 315 28.71 47.39 11.72
CA VAL A 315 27.62 46.79 12.50
C VAL A 315 26.39 46.55 11.63
N THR A 316 26.03 47.51 10.78
CA THR A 316 24.94 47.40 9.79
C THR A 316 25.18 46.25 8.80
N ALA A 317 26.44 46.01 8.40
CA ALA A 317 26.83 44.92 7.51
C ALA A 317 26.70 43.53 8.16
N ILE A 318 27.26 43.34 9.37
CA ILE A 318 27.18 42.03 10.07
C ILE A 318 25.78 41.68 10.58
N THR A 319 24.87 42.65 10.65
CA THR A 319 23.47 42.44 11.03
C THR A 319 22.57 42.34 9.80
N PHE A 320 22.18 43.47 9.20
CA PHE A 320 21.15 43.51 8.16
C PHE A 320 21.60 42.88 6.84
N VAL A 321 22.81 43.19 6.37
CA VAL A 321 23.30 42.70 5.07
C VAL A 321 23.59 41.20 5.13
N ALA A 322 24.35 40.75 6.14
CA ALA A 322 24.70 39.34 6.32
C ALA A 322 23.47 38.45 6.57
N LEU A 323 22.50 38.89 7.39
CA LEU A 323 21.24 38.16 7.60
C LEU A 323 20.43 38.08 6.29
N GLY A 324 20.34 39.17 5.55
CA GLY A 324 19.60 39.26 4.29
C GLY A 324 20.14 38.33 3.19
N THR A 325 21.44 38.05 3.17
CA THR A 325 22.05 37.07 2.25
C THR A 325 22.00 35.63 2.78
N SER A 326 22.26 35.42 4.08
CA SER A 326 22.41 34.08 4.64
C SER A 326 21.08 33.38 4.96
N LEU A 327 19.97 34.10 5.18
CA LEU A 327 18.66 33.47 5.36
C LEU A 327 18.15 32.75 4.09
N PRO A 328 18.17 33.36 2.89
CA PRO A 328 17.87 32.66 1.64
C PRO A 328 18.71 31.38 1.45
N ASP A 329 20.03 31.46 1.66
CA ASP A 329 20.92 30.30 1.58
C ASP A 329 20.55 29.20 2.59
N THR A 330 20.14 29.59 3.80
CA THR A 330 19.69 28.65 4.83
C THR A 330 18.41 27.93 4.41
N PHE A 331 17.43 28.64 3.84
CA PHE A 331 16.19 28.04 3.35
C PHE A 331 16.41 27.17 2.10
N ALA A 332 17.23 27.62 1.14
CA ALA A 332 17.59 26.83 -0.04
C ALA A 332 18.34 25.54 0.34
N SER A 333 19.29 25.63 1.29
CA SER A 333 20.01 24.45 1.78
C SER A 333 19.13 23.51 2.59
N LYS A 334 18.16 24.04 3.36
CA LYS A 334 17.13 23.23 4.02
C LYS A 334 16.27 22.50 2.99
N GLN A 335 15.81 23.18 1.95
CA GLN A 335 14.98 22.57 0.90
C GLN A 335 15.73 21.46 0.17
N ALA A 336 16.98 21.72 -0.26
CA ALA A 336 17.84 20.72 -0.87
C ALA A 336 18.14 19.51 0.05
N ALA A 337 18.16 19.70 1.37
CA ALA A 337 18.30 18.61 2.35
C ALA A 337 16.98 17.91 2.73
N CYS A 338 15.84 18.38 2.22
CA CYS A 338 14.53 17.73 2.40
C CYS A 338 14.04 17.05 1.11
N GLU A 339 14.52 17.46 -0.07
CA GLU A 339 14.15 16.92 -1.38
C GLU A 339 15.04 15.76 -1.86
N ALA A 340 16.19 15.53 -1.21
CA ALA A 340 17.17 14.51 -1.59
C ALA A 340 17.35 13.44 -0.50
N ASP A 341 17.53 12.19 -0.91
CA ASP A 341 17.84 11.05 -0.02
C ASP A 341 19.18 11.22 0.71
N ASP A 342 20.12 11.95 0.08
CA ASP A 342 21.39 12.39 0.66
C ASP A 342 21.44 13.92 0.81
N ALA A 343 22.02 14.40 1.93
CA ALA A 343 22.16 15.83 2.18
C ALA A 343 23.26 16.51 1.32
N ASP A 344 23.85 15.78 0.37
CA ASP A 344 24.97 16.22 -0.47
C ASP A 344 24.57 17.41 -1.38
N ALA A 345 23.31 17.48 -1.80
CA ALA A 345 22.76 18.64 -2.52
C ALA A 345 22.88 19.94 -1.70
N ALA A 346 22.66 19.88 -0.39
CA ALA A 346 22.81 21.02 0.50
C ALA A 346 24.29 21.37 0.74
N ILE A 347 25.18 20.38 0.81
CA ILE A 347 26.64 20.61 0.87
C ILE A 347 27.11 21.34 -0.39
N GLY A 348 26.61 20.95 -1.56
CA GLY A 348 26.85 21.64 -2.83
C GLY A 348 26.39 23.09 -2.80
N ASN A 349 25.17 23.36 -2.33
CA ASN A 349 24.61 24.71 -2.23
C ASN A 349 25.42 25.62 -1.29
N VAL A 350 25.71 25.16 -0.06
CA VAL A 350 26.49 25.90 0.94
C VAL A 350 27.91 26.18 0.46
N THR A 351 28.55 25.21 -0.21
CA THR A 351 29.90 25.38 -0.77
C THR A 351 29.89 26.36 -1.94
N GLY A 352 28.87 26.30 -2.80
CA GLY A 352 28.66 27.18 -3.94
C GLY A 352 28.50 28.65 -3.53
N SER A 353 27.53 28.96 -2.66
CA SER A 353 27.29 30.33 -2.20
C SER A 353 28.51 30.93 -1.50
N ASN A 354 29.12 30.20 -0.55
CA ASN A 354 30.32 30.70 0.14
C ASN A 354 31.49 30.96 -0.81
N SER A 355 31.68 30.11 -1.83
CA SER A 355 32.71 30.31 -2.86
C SER A 355 32.42 31.57 -3.70
N VAL A 356 31.17 31.78 -4.09
CA VAL A 356 30.74 32.99 -4.82
C VAL A 356 30.96 34.24 -3.96
N ASN A 357 30.51 34.23 -2.70
CA ASN A 357 30.62 35.37 -1.79
C ASN A 357 32.08 35.76 -1.50
N VAL A 358 32.97 34.79 -1.32
CA VAL A 358 34.40 35.06 -1.09
C VAL A 358 35.13 35.45 -2.39
N PHE A 359 35.07 34.63 -3.44
CA PHE A 359 35.91 34.84 -4.62
C PHE A 359 35.35 35.90 -5.58
N LEU A 360 34.02 35.96 -5.76
CA LEU A 360 33.38 36.96 -6.63
C LEU A 360 32.93 38.18 -5.83
N GLY A 361 32.30 37.99 -4.67
CA GLY A 361 31.75 39.07 -3.84
C GLY A 361 32.81 39.96 -3.18
N LEU A 362 33.88 39.39 -2.62
CA LEU A 362 35.00 40.14 -2.05
C LEU A 362 36.20 40.23 -3.02
N GLY A 363 36.55 39.13 -3.67
CA GLY A 363 37.74 39.02 -4.52
C GLY A 363 37.73 39.95 -5.74
N ILE A 364 36.62 40.01 -6.49
CA ILE A 364 36.56 40.86 -7.70
C ILE A 364 36.60 42.36 -7.36
N PRO A 365 35.79 42.90 -6.41
CA PRO A 365 35.90 44.31 -6.03
C PRO A 365 37.28 44.70 -5.48
N TRP A 366 37.92 43.83 -4.69
CA TRP A 366 39.29 44.08 -4.21
C TRP A 366 40.32 44.06 -5.34
N MET A 367 40.20 43.13 -6.30
CA MET A 367 41.04 43.09 -7.50
C MET A 367 40.85 44.36 -8.35
N MET A 368 39.60 44.77 -8.58
CA MET A 368 39.27 45.98 -9.35
C MET A 368 39.81 47.25 -8.68
N GLY A 369 39.66 47.39 -7.36
CA GLY A 369 40.25 48.49 -6.59
C GLY A 369 41.78 48.50 -6.69
N THR A 370 42.42 47.35 -6.51
CA THR A 370 43.88 47.22 -6.61
C THR A 370 44.40 47.57 -8.01
N LEU A 371 43.72 47.12 -9.07
CA LEU A 371 44.08 47.46 -10.45
C LEU A 371 43.82 48.93 -10.78
N TYR A 372 42.74 49.54 -10.25
CA TYR A 372 42.47 50.97 -10.42
C TYR A 372 43.57 51.82 -9.79
N PHE A 373 43.89 51.59 -8.51
CA PHE A 373 44.92 52.34 -7.79
C PHE A 373 46.30 52.19 -8.45
N LEU A 374 46.65 50.98 -8.90
CA LEU A 374 47.88 50.72 -9.65
C LEU A 374 47.93 51.44 -11.01
N ALA A 375 46.78 51.61 -11.68
CA ALA A 375 46.70 52.25 -12.99
C ALA A 375 46.61 53.79 -12.94
N THR A 376 45.95 54.36 -11.93
CA THR A 376 45.89 55.83 -11.72
C THR A 376 47.06 56.37 -10.90
N ASN A 377 47.78 55.48 -10.20
CA ASN A 377 48.82 55.80 -9.23
C ASN A 377 48.32 56.64 -8.03
N GLU A 378 47.00 56.60 -7.77
CA GLU A 378 46.41 57.13 -6.54
C GLU A 378 46.94 56.36 -5.32
N ALA A 379 47.06 57.07 -4.18
CA ALA A 379 47.69 56.56 -2.95
C ALA A 379 49.06 55.85 -3.15
N GLY A 380 49.81 56.19 -4.20
CA GLY A 380 51.09 55.57 -4.53
C GLY A 380 50.98 54.15 -5.13
N GLY A 381 49.84 53.81 -5.74
CA GLY A 381 49.61 52.52 -6.38
C GLY A 381 49.10 51.42 -5.42
N HIS A 382 48.82 51.75 -4.16
CA HIS A 382 48.41 50.80 -3.14
C HIS A 382 46.94 50.96 -2.74
N TYR A 383 46.12 49.94 -3.03
CA TYR A 383 44.75 49.85 -2.51
C TYR A 383 44.78 49.20 -1.12
N CYS A 384 44.51 50.00 -0.09
CA CYS A 384 44.63 49.62 1.32
C CYS A 384 43.26 49.76 2.02
N VAL A 385 42.79 48.68 2.65
CA VAL A 385 41.49 48.63 3.35
C VAL A 385 41.74 48.54 4.86
N PRO A 386 41.12 49.38 5.70
CA PRO A 386 41.29 49.31 7.15
C PRO A 386 40.69 48.02 7.71
N ALA A 387 41.50 47.21 8.40
CA ALA A 387 41.08 45.90 8.90
C ALA A 387 40.07 45.95 10.07
N ALA A 388 39.91 47.10 10.73
CA ALA A 388 38.95 47.35 11.82
C ALA A 388 38.92 46.22 12.89
N GLY A 389 37.77 45.96 13.50
CA GLY A 389 37.57 44.85 14.44
C GLY A 389 37.62 43.44 13.82
N LEU A 390 37.88 43.28 12.50
CA LEU A 390 37.67 42.03 11.76
C LEU A 390 38.40 40.82 12.38
N VAL A 391 39.65 41.00 12.83
CA VAL A 391 40.44 39.91 13.45
C VAL A 391 39.78 39.40 14.73
N PHE A 392 39.20 40.29 15.54
CA PHE A 392 38.44 39.91 16.72
C PHE A 392 37.13 39.21 16.34
N SER A 393 36.36 39.76 15.39
CA SER A 393 35.10 39.17 14.94
C SER A 393 35.29 37.78 14.33
N VAL A 394 36.35 37.56 13.54
CA VAL A 394 36.70 36.24 12.98
C VAL A 394 37.04 35.23 14.09
N VAL A 395 37.75 35.65 15.15
CA VAL A 395 38.06 34.77 16.29
C VAL A 395 36.80 34.44 17.10
N VAL A 396 35.93 35.41 17.37
CA VAL A 396 34.64 35.16 18.05
C VAL A 396 33.76 34.24 17.21
N PHE A 397 33.68 34.46 15.90
CA PHE A 397 32.96 33.59 14.96
C PHE A 397 33.52 32.16 14.95
N ALA A 398 34.84 31.98 14.89
CA ALA A 398 35.47 30.66 14.93
C ALA A 398 35.17 29.91 16.23
N VAL A 399 35.22 30.58 17.39
CA VAL A 399 34.86 30.00 18.69
C VAL A 399 33.37 29.62 18.75
N ALA A 400 32.48 30.47 18.25
CA ALA A 400 31.06 30.17 18.16
C ALA A 400 30.80 28.97 17.22
N ALA A 401 31.38 28.96 16.03
CA ALA A 401 31.24 27.88 15.05
C ALA A 401 31.75 26.53 15.58
N LEU A 402 32.92 26.51 16.24
CA LEU A 402 33.44 25.32 16.91
C LEU A 402 32.53 24.84 18.05
N SER A 403 31.89 25.76 18.78
CA SER A 403 30.93 25.42 19.83
C SER A 403 29.63 24.82 19.27
N CYS A 404 29.14 25.34 18.14
CA CYS A 404 28.02 24.78 17.40
C CYS A 404 28.34 23.38 16.84
N LEU A 405 29.51 23.19 16.24
CA LEU A 405 29.97 21.88 15.75
C LEU A 405 30.14 20.88 16.88
N ALA A 406 30.68 21.29 18.04
CA ALA A 406 30.77 20.44 19.22
C ALA A 406 29.39 20.01 19.73
N LEU A 407 28.39 20.92 19.75
CA LEU A 407 27.01 20.57 20.08
C LEU A 407 26.44 19.53 19.10
N LEU A 408 26.59 19.73 17.78
CA LEU A 408 26.09 18.78 16.78
C LEU A 408 26.77 17.40 16.91
N TYR A 409 28.08 17.36 17.13
CA TYR A 409 28.84 16.12 17.35
C TYR A 409 28.39 15.37 18.63
N VAL A 410 28.17 16.10 19.73
CA VAL A 410 27.58 15.55 20.97
C VAL A 410 26.18 15.01 20.70
N ARG A 411 25.34 15.73 19.95
CA ARG A 411 23.98 15.29 19.59
C ARG A 411 24.00 14.01 18.75
N ARG A 412 24.91 13.90 17.77
CA ARG A 412 25.13 12.70 16.96
C ARG A 412 25.43 11.46 17.83
N ILE A 413 26.25 11.61 18.87
CA ILE A 413 26.63 10.52 19.78
C ILE A 413 25.50 10.15 20.75
N TYR A 414 24.89 11.12 21.43
CA TYR A 414 23.94 10.86 22.53
C TYR A 414 22.47 10.69 22.10
N PHE A 415 22.06 11.31 20.99
CA PHE A 415 20.68 11.29 20.49
C PHE A 415 20.54 10.60 19.11
N GLY A 416 21.64 10.05 18.57
CA GLY A 416 21.64 9.34 17.27
C GLY A 416 21.42 10.21 16.03
N GLY A 417 21.36 11.54 16.18
CA GLY A 417 21.08 12.45 15.07
C GLY A 417 21.33 13.91 15.41
N GLU A 418 21.72 14.69 14.41
CA GLU A 418 22.23 16.06 14.59
C GLU A 418 21.06 17.06 14.75
N LEU A 419 20.09 17.05 13.82
CA LEU A 419 18.85 17.85 13.91
C LEU A 419 17.63 17.05 14.45
N GLY A 420 17.80 15.74 14.66
CA GLY A 420 16.74 14.81 15.08
C GLY A 420 16.44 14.76 16.59
N GLY A 421 15.74 13.71 17.01
CA GLY A 421 15.49 13.41 18.43
C GLY A 421 14.27 14.10 19.07
N GLU A 422 14.23 14.02 20.40
CA GLU A 422 13.12 14.49 21.25
C GLU A 422 12.88 16.00 21.18
N THR A 423 11.62 16.42 21.26
CA THR A 423 11.17 17.81 21.15
C THR A 423 11.91 18.77 22.08
N VAL A 424 12.10 18.41 23.36
CA VAL A 424 12.84 19.25 24.32
C VAL A 424 14.31 19.42 23.90
N SER A 425 14.97 18.31 23.53
CA SER A 425 16.36 18.29 23.07
C SER A 425 16.57 19.16 21.82
N LYS A 426 15.62 19.13 20.86
CA LYS A 426 15.59 20.01 19.69
C LYS A 426 15.51 21.49 20.09
N TRP A 427 14.51 21.87 20.89
CA TRP A 427 14.31 23.27 21.29
C TRP A 427 15.50 23.84 22.08
N CYS A 428 16.05 23.10 23.05
CA CYS A 428 17.25 23.53 23.77
C CYS A 428 18.45 23.78 22.85
N SER A 429 18.61 22.94 21.82
CA SER A 429 19.70 23.08 20.85
C SER A 429 19.49 24.28 19.91
N GLY A 430 18.26 24.48 19.42
CA GLY A 430 17.91 25.67 18.62
C GLY A 430 18.11 26.97 19.39
N ILE A 431 17.69 27.03 20.65
CA ILE A 431 17.90 28.18 21.54
C ILE A 431 19.40 28.47 21.72
N PHE A 432 20.24 27.44 21.90
CA PHE A 432 21.70 27.62 21.98
C PHE A 432 22.31 28.18 20.69
N LEU A 433 21.90 27.66 19.51
CA LEU A 433 22.40 28.14 18.22
C LEU A 433 22.00 29.61 17.98
N CYS A 434 20.76 29.98 18.27
CA CYS A 434 20.31 31.38 18.22
C CYS A 434 21.09 32.27 19.21
N PHE A 435 21.34 31.79 20.42
CA PHE A 435 22.16 32.51 21.41
C PHE A 435 23.60 32.72 20.93
N MET A 436 24.24 31.71 20.31
CA MET A 436 25.58 31.85 19.73
C MET A 436 25.63 32.93 18.63
N TRP A 437 24.59 33.04 17.79
CA TRP A 437 24.50 34.12 16.80
C TRP A 437 24.36 35.50 17.45
N PHE A 438 23.43 35.68 18.40
CA PHE A 438 23.29 36.94 19.14
C PHE A 438 24.57 37.32 19.91
N PHE A 439 25.27 36.34 20.49
CA PHE A 439 26.54 36.52 21.19
C PHE A 439 27.65 37.02 20.25
N TYR A 440 27.78 36.42 19.06
CA TYR A 440 28.70 36.89 18.02
C TYR A 440 28.40 38.33 17.58
N VAL A 441 27.14 38.65 17.28
CA VAL A 441 26.71 40.01 16.87
C VAL A 441 27.00 41.02 17.99
N LEU A 442 26.65 40.70 19.23
CA LEU A 442 26.85 41.56 20.39
C LEU A 442 28.33 41.86 20.64
N LEU A 443 29.19 40.84 20.71
CA LEU A 443 30.61 41.06 20.97
C LEU A 443 31.30 41.80 19.82
N SER A 444 30.97 41.46 18.56
CA SER A 444 31.51 42.17 17.39
C SER A 444 31.13 43.65 17.41
N SER A 445 29.86 43.95 17.73
CA SER A 445 29.37 45.34 17.86
C SER A 445 30.03 46.08 19.03
N LEU A 446 30.18 45.44 20.19
CA LEU A 446 30.83 46.05 21.36
C LEU A 446 32.33 46.31 21.14
N LYS A 447 33.04 45.47 20.38
CA LYS A 447 34.41 45.79 19.94
C LYS A 447 34.40 46.98 18.99
N GLU A 448 33.49 47.01 18.03
CA GLU A 448 33.42 48.05 17.00
C GLU A 448 33.02 49.43 17.58
N TYR A 449 32.28 49.49 18.69
CA TYR A 449 32.04 50.72 19.48
C TYR A 449 33.12 51.00 20.54
N ASP A 450 34.23 50.27 20.53
CA ASP A 450 35.36 50.41 21.47
C ASP A 450 34.94 50.31 22.96
N HIS A 451 33.91 49.52 23.24
CA HIS A 451 33.52 49.12 24.60
C HIS A 451 34.26 47.87 25.09
N ILE A 452 34.97 47.18 24.19
CA ILE A 452 35.87 46.07 24.50
C ILE A 452 37.27 46.45 24.04
N ASP A 453 38.17 46.63 25.01
CA ASP A 453 39.61 46.78 24.79
C ASP A 453 40.37 45.54 25.25
N GLY A 454 41.48 45.24 24.56
CA GLY A 454 42.55 44.38 25.07
C GLY A 454 42.60 42.92 24.62
N LEU A 455 41.50 42.28 24.16
CA LEU A 455 41.55 40.82 23.88
C LEU A 455 42.43 40.47 22.67
N LEU A 456 42.34 41.25 21.58
CA LEU A 456 43.19 41.15 20.39
C LEU A 456 43.50 42.57 19.89
N SER A 457 44.34 43.30 20.63
CA SER A 457 44.97 44.52 20.11
C SER A 457 46.05 44.14 19.09
N ALA A 458 45.61 43.78 17.88
CA ALA A 458 46.42 43.99 16.70
C ALA A 458 46.62 45.51 16.59
N LYS A 459 47.75 46.01 17.10
CA LYS A 459 48.24 47.34 16.73
C LYS A 459 48.18 47.42 15.21
N THR A 460 47.59 48.48 14.68
CA THR A 460 47.69 48.84 13.26
C THR A 460 49.16 48.91 12.91
N TYR A 461 49.67 47.86 12.28
CA TYR A 461 51.07 47.74 11.92
C TYR A 461 51.25 48.51 10.60
N ASP A 462 51.69 49.76 10.71
CA ASP A 462 52.05 50.64 9.60
C ASP A 462 53.32 50.18 8.83
N SER A 463 53.51 48.87 8.72
CA SER A 463 54.63 48.19 8.07
C SER A 463 54.82 48.54 6.59
N PHE A 464 53.82 49.21 5.98
CA PHE A 464 53.82 49.67 4.60
C PHE A 464 53.44 51.15 4.44
N GLY A 465 53.35 51.93 5.52
CA GLY A 465 53.14 53.40 5.46
C GLY A 465 51.82 53.85 4.80
N CYS A 466 50.85 52.96 4.66
CA CYS A 466 49.62 53.21 3.91
C CYS A 466 48.60 54.01 4.75
N SER A 467 48.80 55.33 4.83
CA SER A 467 47.93 56.24 5.60
C SER A 467 46.58 56.45 4.89
N CYS A 468 45.64 55.53 5.12
CA CYS A 468 44.29 55.57 4.57
C CYS A 468 43.40 56.62 5.25
N ASP A 469 43.69 57.91 5.02
CA ASP A 469 42.75 59.01 5.30
C ASP A 469 41.64 59.06 4.22
N MET A 470 41.03 57.90 3.97
CA MET A 470 39.91 57.74 3.05
C MET A 470 38.63 58.24 3.70
N SER A 471 38.37 59.54 3.55
CA SER A 471 37.09 60.17 3.87
C SER A 471 35.97 59.70 2.92
N TRP A 472 35.62 58.42 2.97
CA TRP A 472 34.28 57.99 2.57
C TRP A 472 33.26 58.80 3.37
N SER A 473 32.17 59.19 2.71
CA SER A 473 31.18 60.12 3.27
C SER A 473 30.64 59.60 4.59
N LYS A 474 30.87 60.36 5.67
CA LYS A 474 30.23 60.13 6.97
C LYS A 474 28.69 60.16 6.81
N CYS A 475 28.00 59.42 7.67
CA CYS A 475 26.68 59.85 8.16
C CYS A 475 26.81 61.22 8.87
#